data_AF-A0A1S2Q7X3-F1
#
_entry.id   AF-A0A1S2Q7X3-F1
#
_cell.length_a   1.000
_cell.length_b   1.000
_cell.length_c   1.000
_cell.angle_alpha   90.00
_cell.angle_beta   90.00
_cell.angle_gamma   90.00
#
_symmetry.space_group_name_H-M   'P 1'
#
loop_
_entity.id
_entity.type
_entity.pdbx_description
1 polymer ?
#
loop_
_entity_poly.entity_id
_entity_poly.type
_entity_poly.pdbx_seq_one_letter_code
_entity_poly.pdbx_strand_id
1 'polypeptide(L)'
;MRTEIIVVSAGPTGLMPAHELTLAGVPVVVLERERARNPQSWAGCSRAQRRAGRMSAVAADLTLASRSDAVPAGRGHFSQYPRSGDGYFAILHPLDGDDRYRMLFGELTGDGPDRKTPVAADEVREALLAVYGPETEPGELRAASRFSDAVRQVERYREGRVFFAGDAAHIHAPIGGQGVNPGVQDAVNLGWKPAAEVRGWAPAGPLGSYHDERHPVAARVLEHTRAQAVLTNPAQDEELAAVRALATEPLRLPDTNGYISGMTSGLDIQYPGLGSRMIDLELTTEAGPTRVSRLMHSGRGLLLSLDGRRRAVEARSDRVQHVMAKTDEDVDGVEALLIRPDGYIAWSTADRAPLETALTRWFG
;
A
#
# COMPACT_ATOMS: atom_id res chain seq x y z
N MET A 1 -27.19 -20.92 1.55
CA MET A 1 -26.57 -19.71 2.15
C MET A 1 -26.91 -18.54 1.25
N ARG A 2 -27.45 -17.44 1.78
CA ARG A 2 -27.70 -16.22 1.01
C ARG A 2 -26.43 -15.38 1.12
N THR A 3 -25.61 -15.37 0.07
CA THR A 3 -24.35 -14.59 0.06
C THR A 3 -24.68 -13.11 -0.02
N GLU A 4 -24.23 -12.33 0.97
CA GLU A 4 -24.47 -10.88 0.99
C GLU A 4 -23.36 -10.11 0.28
N ILE A 5 -22.11 -10.58 0.41
CA ILE A 5 -20.95 -9.97 -0.24
C ILE A 5 -20.06 -11.04 -0.87
N ILE A 6 -19.58 -10.73 -2.07
CA ILE A 6 -18.58 -11.52 -2.79
C ILE A 6 -17.31 -10.68 -2.89
N VAL A 7 -16.18 -11.26 -2.52
CA VAL A 7 -14.85 -10.68 -2.74
C VAL A 7 -14.14 -11.50 -3.81
N VAL A 8 -13.65 -10.84 -4.86
CA VAL A 8 -12.96 -11.49 -5.98
C VAL A 8 -11.46 -11.20 -5.85
N SER A 9 -10.71 -12.17 -5.32
CA SER A 9 -9.25 -12.23 -5.09
C SER A 9 -8.99 -12.82 -3.70
N ALA A 10 -8.09 -13.79 -3.60
CA ALA A 10 -7.54 -14.28 -2.34
C ALA A 10 -6.13 -13.70 -2.04
N GLY A 11 -5.75 -12.61 -2.70
CA GLY A 11 -4.55 -11.84 -2.34
C GLY A 11 -4.76 -10.97 -1.09
N PRO A 12 -3.72 -10.28 -0.60
CA PRO A 12 -3.80 -9.43 0.60
C PRO A 12 -4.95 -8.41 0.56
N THR A 13 -5.15 -7.75 -0.58
CA THR A 13 -6.23 -6.77 -0.78
C THR A 13 -7.63 -7.40 -0.81
N GLY A 14 -7.76 -8.69 -1.13
CA GLY A 14 -9.05 -9.39 -1.10
C GLY A 14 -9.33 -10.05 0.25
N LEU A 15 -8.33 -10.64 0.89
CA LEU A 15 -8.48 -11.27 2.20
C LEU A 15 -8.70 -10.25 3.33
N MET A 16 -8.09 -9.07 3.23
CA MET A 16 -8.25 -8.02 4.24
C MET A 16 -9.72 -7.57 4.41
N PRO A 17 -10.46 -7.14 3.37
CA PRO A 17 -11.86 -6.75 3.54
C PRO A 17 -12.74 -7.96 3.88
N ALA A 18 -12.41 -9.17 3.41
CA ALA A 18 -13.13 -10.38 3.82
C ALA A 18 -13.01 -10.64 5.34
N HIS A 19 -11.83 -10.39 5.92
CA HIS A 19 -11.62 -10.45 7.35
C HIS A 19 -12.45 -9.40 8.10
N GLU A 20 -12.40 -8.13 7.68
CA GLU A 20 -13.18 -7.02 8.28
C GLU A 20 -14.69 -7.30 8.24
N LEU A 21 -15.20 -7.79 7.09
CA LEU A 21 -16.60 -8.18 6.95
C LEU A 21 -16.98 -9.32 7.91
N THR A 22 -16.09 -10.28 8.11
CA THR A 22 -16.30 -11.40 9.03
C THR A 22 -16.29 -10.94 10.49
N LEU A 23 -15.41 -10.01 10.87
CA LEU A 23 -15.42 -9.37 12.19
C LEU A 23 -16.76 -8.66 12.43
N ALA A 24 -17.26 -7.99 11.39
CA ALA A 24 -18.59 -7.42 11.36
C ALA A 24 -19.69 -8.46 11.07
N GLY A 25 -19.47 -9.76 11.28
CA GLY A 25 -20.47 -10.84 11.17
C GLY A 25 -21.26 -10.89 9.85
N VAL A 26 -20.72 -10.35 8.76
CA VAL A 26 -21.32 -10.42 7.42
C VAL A 26 -20.76 -11.63 6.68
N PRO A 27 -21.62 -12.56 6.21
CA PRO A 27 -21.17 -13.71 5.43
C PRO A 27 -20.54 -13.28 4.10
N VAL A 28 -19.28 -13.66 3.89
CA VAL A 28 -18.51 -13.34 2.68
C VAL A 28 -18.13 -14.61 1.92
N VAL A 29 -18.20 -14.56 0.60
CA VAL A 29 -17.62 -15.58 -0.28
C VAL A 29 -16.41 -14.98 -0.98
N VAL A 30 -15.25 -15.64 -0.82
CA VAL A 30 -14.03 -15.28 -1.55
C VAL A 30 -13.93 -16.16 -2.80
N LEU A 31 -13.82 -15.52 -3.96
CA LEU A 31 -13.59 -16.17 -5.24
C LEU A 31 -12.15 -15.92 -5.68
N GLU A 32 -11.43 -16.99 -5.98
CA GLU A 32 -10.08 -16.94 -6.53
C GLU A 32 -10.02 -17.86 -7.75
N ARG A 33 -9.35 -17.39 -8.80
CA ARG A 33 -9.17 -18.16 -10.05
C ARG A 33 -8.13 -19.24 -9.86
N GLU A 34 -7.03 -18.93 -9.18
CA GLU A 34 -5.92 -19.84 -8.97
C GLU A 34 -6.25 -20.89 -7.90
N ARG A 35 -6.05 -22.17 -8.22
CA ARG A 35 -6.34 -23.28 -7.27
C ARG A 35 -5.27 -23.47 -6.21
N ALA A 36 -4.10 -22.87 -6.40
CA ALA A 36 -2.97 -22.92 -5.48
C ALA A 36 -2.29 -21.54 -5.45
N ARG A 37 -1.46 -21.31 -4.43
CA ARG A 37 -0.68 -20.08 -4.32
C ARG A 37 0.20 -19.92 -5.55
N ASN A 38 -0.01 -18.84 -6.31
CA ASN A 38 0.89 -18.45 -7.38
C ASN A 38 2.10 -17.73 -6.76
N PRO A 39 3.35 -18.21 -6.95
CA PRO A 39 4.54 -17.53 -6.45
C PRO A 39 4.87 -16.23 -7.22
N GLN A 40 4.25 -15.99 -8.37
CA GLN A 40 4.45 -14.80 -9.18
C GLN A 40 3.48 -13.68 -8.78
N SER A 41 3.97 -12.44 -8.60
CA SER A 41 3.11 -11.27 -8.38
C SER A 41 2.51 -10.80 -9.72
N TRP A 42 1.19 -10.76 -9.81
CA TRP A 42 0.45 -10.31 -10.99
C TRP A 42 -0.27 -9.00 -10.67
N ALA A 43 0.18 -7.90 -11.26
CA ALA A 43 -0.55 -6.64 -11.28
C ALA A 43 -1.31 -6.47 -12.60
N GLY A 44 -2.55 -6.00 -12.56
CA GLY A 44 -3.30 -5.72 -13.79
C GLY A 44 -4.65 -5.04 -13.57
N CYS A 45 -4.83 -3.88 -14.21
CA CYS A 45 -6.11 -3.16 -14.31
C CYS A 45 -6.65 -3.25 -15.75
N SER A 46 -7.91 -3.60 -15.94
CA SER A 46 -8.52 -3.91 -17.25
C SER A 46 -9.19 -2.72 -17.94
N ARG A 47 -9.51 -1.63 -17.23
CA ARG A 47 -10.14 -0.42 -17.79
C ARG A 47 -9.67 0.83 -17.07
N ALA A 48 -8.73 1.54 -17.68
CA ALA A 48 -8.18 2.74 -17.08
C ALA A 48 -7.55 3.65 -18.12
N GLN A 49 -7.79 4.95 -17.96
CA GLN A 49 -7.07 5.99 -18.67
C GLN A 49 -5.72 6.26 -18.01
N ARG A 50 -4.82 6.76 -18.87
CA ARG A 50 -3.42 7.14 -18.67
C ARG A 50 -2.39 6.03 -18.99
N ARG A 51 -1.54 6.43 -19.96
CA ARG A 51 -0.29 5.91 -20.54
C ARG A 51 -0.06 4.37 -20.57
N ALA A 52 0.17 3.84 -21.78
CA ALA A 52 0.76 2.51 -21.97
C ALA A 52 2.20 2.47 -21.44
N GLY A 53 2.63 1.34 -20.88
CA GLY A 53 4.01 1.18 -20.41
C GLY A 53 5.01 1.45 -21.54
N ARG A 54 6.11 2.13 -21.21
CA ARG A 54 7.26 2.39 -22.10
C ARG A 54 8.53 1.66 -21.66
N MET A 55 8.51 0.98 -20.50
CA MET A 55 9.58 0.10 -20.08
C MET A 55 9.05 -1.27 -19.75
N SER A 56 9.87 -2.28 -20.06
CA SER A 56 9.68 -3.67 -19.72
C SER A 56 10.86 -4.13 -18.86
N ALA A 57 10.58 -4.73 -17.72
CA ALA A 57 11.60 -5.23 -16.80
C ALA A 57 11.20 -6.62 -16.28
N VAL A 58 12.20 -7.36 -15.83
CA VAL A 58 12.06 -8.73 -15.33
C VAL A 58 12.44 -8.79 -13.87
N ALA A 59 11.65 -9.51 -13.09
CA ALA A 59 12.00 -9.99 -11.76
C ALA A 59 12.28 -11.48 -11.84
N ALA A 60 13.49 -11.90 -11.48
CA ALA A 60 13.92 -13.29 -11.50
C ALA A 60 14.49 -13.70 -10.14
N ASP A 61 14.05 -14.84 -9.62
CA ASP A 61 14.66 -15.52 -8.49
C ASP A 61 15.56 -16.63 -9.03
N LEU A 62 16.86 -16.54 -8.73
CA LEU A 62 17.87 -17.46 -9.23
C LEU A 62 18.92 -17.78 -8.16
N THR A 63 19.63 -18.89 -8.34
CA THR A 63 20.93 -19.08 -7.69
C THR A 63 22.06 -18.58 -8.57
N LEU A 64 23.24 -18.37 -7.98
CA LEU A 64 24.47 -18.13 -8.71
C LEU A 64 25.40 -19.32 -8.56
N ALA A 65 25.97 -19.80 -9.67
CA ALA A 65 26.98 -20.86 -9.68
C ALA A 65 28.37 -20.29 -9.35
N SER A 66 28.65 -19.06 -9.78
CA SER A 66 29.83 -18.28 -9.41
C SER A 66 29.48 -16.80 -9.25
N ARG A 67 30.31 -16.06 -8.53
CA ARG A 67 30.08 -14.66 -8.18
C ARG A 67 31.36 -13.86 -8.43
N SER A 68 31.26 -12.77 -9.17
CA SER A 68 32.33 -11.77 -9.22
C SER A 68 32.34 -10.90 -7.96
N ASP A 69 33.41 -10.16 -7.75
CA ASP A 69 33.52 -9.17 -6.66
C ASP A 69 32.47 -8.04 -6.76
N ALA A 70 31.83 -7.88 -7.93
CA ALA A 70 30.75 -6.92 -8.11
C ALA A 70 29.42 -7.37 -7.48
N VAL A 71 29.25 -8.67 -7.24
CA VAL A 71 28.04 -9.23 -6.62
C VAL A 71 28.06 -8.95 -5.12
N PRO A 72 26.98 -8.39 -4.53
CA PRO A 72 26.92 -8.16 -3.10
C PRO A 72 27.07 -9.47 -2.30
N ALA A 73 28.08 -9.50 -1.41
CA ALA A 73 28.36 -10.65 -0.55
C ALA A 73 27.37 -10.80 0.63
N GLY A 74 26.57 -9.76 0.92
CA GLY A 74 25.63 -9.75 2.03
C GLY A 74 24.53 -8.70 1.91
N ARG A 75 23.62 -8.71 2.89
CA ARG A 75 22.55 -7.72 2.99
C ARG A 75 23.10 -6.34 3.36
N GLY A 76 22.61 -5.32 2.69
CA GLY A 76 23.00 -3.93 2.81
C GLY A 76 21.82 -3.04 2.46
N HIS A 77 22.04 -1.73 2.51
CA HIS A 77 20.99 -0.78 2.18
C HIS A 77 20.61 -0.89 0.69
N PHE A 78 19.31 -0.87 0.37
CA PHE A 78 18.82 -1.14 -0.99
C PHE A 78 19.47 -0.26 -2.07
N SER A 79 19.85 0.97 -1.72
CA SER A 79 20.52 1.91 -2.64
C SER A 79 21.90 1.47 -3.13
N GLN A 80 22.49 0.42 -2.54
CA GLN A 80 23.82 -0.10 -2.92
C GLN A 80 23.75 -1.14 -4.04
N TYR A 81 22.56 -1.62 -4.37
CA TYR A 81 22.35 -2.72 -5.32
C TYR A 81 22.17 -2.31 -6.79
N PRO A 82 21.59 -1.14 -7.13
CA PRO A 82 21.45 -0.74 -8.52
C PRO A 82 22.79 -0.61 -9.22
N ARG A 83 22.90 -1.25 -10.39
CA ARG A 83 24.03 -1.20 -11.30
C ARG A 83 23.55 -1.12 -12.75
N SER A 84 24.44 -0.72 -13.65
CA SER A 84 24.20 -0.69 -15.09
C SER A 84 25.45 -1.09 -15.85
N GLY A 85 25.29 -1.75 -16.99
CA GLY A 85 26.37 -2.22 -17.85
C GLY A 85 25.82 -2.76 -19.17
N ASP A 86 26.55 -2.56 -20.26
CA ASP A 86 26.23 -3.05 -21.62
C ASP A 86 24.76 -2.92 -22.04
N GLY A 87 24.15 -1.76 -21.78
CA GLY A 87 22.77 -1.46 -22.16
C GLY A 87 21.70 -1.96 -21.20
N TYR A 88 22.06 -2.55 -20.06
CA TYR A 88 21.15 -3.02 -19.03
C TYR A 88 21.27 -2.21 -17.73
N PHE A 89 20.18 -2.16 -16.97
CA PHE A 89 20.22 -1.95 -15.53
C PHE A 89 19.89 -3.25 -14.81
N ALA A 90 20.49 -3.47 -13.64
CA ALA A 90 20.12 -4.55 -12.75
C ALA A 90 20.22 -4.17 -11.28
N ILE A 91 19.39 -4.82 -10.46
CA ILE A 91 19.42 -4.83 -9.01
C ILE A 91 19.48 -6.28 -8.60
N LEU A 92 20.57 -6.71 -7.97
CA LEU A 92 20.76 -8.09 -7.52
C LEU A 92 20.76 -8.14 -5.98
N HIS A 93 19.63 -8.55 -5.40
CA HIS A 93 19.42 -8.56 -3.97
C HIS A 93 19.58 -9.98 -3.38
N PRO A 94 20.45 -10.18 -2.37
CA PRO A 94 20.60 -11.49 -1.73
C PRO A 94 19.37 -11.88 -0.88
N LEU A 95 18.85 -13.08 -1.10
CA LEU A 95 17.75 -13.67 -0.35
C LEU A 95 18.29 -14.52 0.82
N ASP A 96 17.40 -14.98 1.72
CA ASP A 96 17.83 -15.92 2.77
C ASP A 96 18.34 -17.22 2.14
N GLY A 97 19.33 -17.88 2.73
CA GLY A 97 19.96 -19.10 2.20
C GLY A 97 21.09 -18.81 1.21
N ASP A 98 22.14 -19.64 1.27
CA ASP A 98 23.36 -19.44 0.48
C ASP A 98 23.06 -19.43 -1.02
N ASP A 99 23.73 -18.53 -1.74
CA ASP A 99 23.69 -18.35 -3.19
C ASP A 99 22.34 -17.99 -3.83
N ARG A 100 21.31 -17.59 -3.05
CA ARG A 100 20.00 -17.18 -3.60
C ARG A 100 19.89 -15.67 -3.80
N TYR A 101 19.40 -15.27 -4.96
CA TYR A 101 19.26 -13.87 -5.34
C TYR A 101 17.91 -13.57 -6.01
N ARG A 102 17.42 -12.35 -5.78
CA ARG A 102 16.38 -11.72 -6.60
C ARG A 102 17.02 -10.67 -7.47
N MET A 103 16.95 -10.89 -8.78
CA MET A 103 17.40 -9.96 -9.80
C MET A 103 16.21 -9.19 -10.37
N LEU A 104 16.28 -7.87 -10.37
CA LEU A 104 15.42 -6.99 -11.16
C LEU A 104 16.26 -6.39 -12.27
N PHE A 105 15.87 -6.53 -13.52
CA PHE A 105 16.63 -5.96 -14.65
C PHE A 105 15.75 -5.53 -15.81
N GLY A 106 16.31 -4.69 -16.68
CA GLY A 106 15.70 -4.28 -17.93
C GLY A 106 16.71 -3.57 -18.82
N GLU A 107 16.35 -3.37 -20.08
CA GLU A 107 17.15 -2.60 -21.02
C GLU A 107 17.05 -1.09 -20.71
N LEU A 108 18.15 -0.36 -20.93
CA LEU A 108 18.22 1.09 -20.75
C LEU A 108 17.52 1.86 -21.88
N THR A 109 17.24 1.20 -23.00
CA THR A 109 16.67 1.78 -24.21
C THR A 109 15.61 0.86 -24.81
N GLY A 110 14.60 1.45 -25.44
CA GLY A 110 13.53 0.69 -26.11
C GLY A 110 12.36 0.34 -25.20
N ASP A 111 11.25 -0.09 -25.80
CA ASP A 111 10.01 -0.41 -25.09
C ASP A 111 10.01 -1.82 -24.48
N GLY A 112 11.00 -2.66 -24.83
CA GLY A 112 11.14 -4.06 -24.42
C GLY A 112 9.95 -4.96 -24.83
N PRO A 113 10.00 -6.27 -24.51
CA PRO A 113 8.90 -7.20 -24.82
C PRO A 113 7.63 -6.89 -24.02
N ASP A 114 6.44 -7.24 -24.58
CA ASP A 114 5.17 -7.16 -23.84
C ASP A 114 5.23 -7.99 -22.55
N ARG A 115 4.59 -7.53 -21.47
CA ARG A 115 4.64 -8.20 -20.15
C ARG A 115 4.16 -9.66 -20.15
N LYS A 116 3.35 -10.07 -21.13
CA LYS A 116 2.87 -11.46 -21.25
C LYS A 116 3.87 -12.37 -21.95
N THR A 117 4.91 -11.82 -22.54
CA THR A 117 6.01 -12.57 -23.15
C THR A 117 6.73 -13.34 -22.05
N PRO A 118 6.82 -14.67 -22.13
CA PRO A 118 7.56 -15.48 -21.15
C PRO A 118 8.99 -14.99 -21.00
N VAL A 119 9.55 -15.16 -19.80
CA VAL A 119 10.95 -14.83 -19.53
C VAL A 119 11.83 -16.01 -19.97
N ALA A 120 12.80 -15.77 -20.84
CA ALA A 120 13.76 -16.76 -21.31
C ALA A 120 14.98 -16.82 -20.37
N ALA A 121 15.51 -18.01 -20.09
CA ALA A 121 16.69 -18.15 -19.23
C ALA A 121 17.93 -17.42 -19.78
N ASP A 122 18.09 -17.42 -21.11
CA ASP A 122 19.20 -16.74 -21.78
C ASP A 122 19.15 -15.22 -21.57
N GLU A 123 17.96 -14.62 -21.53
CA GLU A 123 17.85 -13.16 -21.31
C GLU A 123 18.27 -12.76 -19.89
N VAL A 124 17.99 -13.61 -18.90
CA VAL A 124 18.44 -13.40 -17.51
C VAL A 124 19.96 -13.52 -17.44
N ARG A 125 20.53 -14.51 -18.15
CA ARG A 125 21.98 -14.72 -18.23
C ARG A 125 22.67 -13.54 -18.90
N GLU A 126 22.16 -13.06 -20.03
CA GLU A 126 22.72 -11.93 -20.77
C GLU A 126 22.77 -10.66 -19.91
N ALA A 127 21.65 -10.30 -19.27
CA ALA A 127 21.59 -9.14 -18.38
C ALA A 127 22.53 -9.28 -17.16
N LEU A 128 22.66 -10.51 -16.62
CA LEU A 128 23.52 -10.76 -15.46
C LEU A 128 24.99 -10.54 -15.82
N LEU A 129 25.43 -11.10 -16.95
CA LEU A 129 26.82 -10.98 -17.42
C LEU A 129 27.14 -9.55 -17.87
N ALA A 130 26.20 -8.86 -18.52
CA ALA A 130 26.33 -7.46 -18.91
C ALA A 130 26.60 -6.53 -17.72
N VAL A 131 25.97 -6.78 -16.57
CA VAL A 131 26.07 -5.89 -15.40
C VAL A 131 27.12 -6.35 -14.37
N TYR A 132 27.33 -7.66 -14.23
CA TYR A 132 28.22 -8.24 -13.19
C TYR A 132 29.46 -8.95 -13.74
N GLY A 133 29.64 -8.96 -15.06
CA GLY A 133 30.82 -9.49 -15.74
C GLY A 133 30.79 -11.01 -15.95
N PRO A 134 31.75 -11.54 -16.75
CA PRO A 134 31.78 -12.93 -17.18
C PRO A 134 32.01 -13.94 -16.05
N GLU A 135 32.53 -13.50 -14.90
CA GLU A 135 32.79 -14.33 -13.72
C GLU A 135 31.54 -14.65 -12.90
N THR A 136 30.39 -14.03 -13.23
CA THR A 136 29.11 -14.24 -12.53
C THR A 136 28.22 -15.21 -13.30
N GLU A 137 28.35 -16.51 -13.04
CA GLU A 137 27.56 -17.53 -13.73
C GLU A 137 26.20 -17.76 -13.04
N PRO A 138 25.07 -17.72 -13.79
CA PRO A 138 23.77 -18.05 -13.24
C PRO A 138 23.70 -19.54 -12.93
N GLY A 139 23.08 -19.89 -11.80
CA GLY A 139 22.73 -21.25 -11.42
C GLY A 139 21.29 -21.59 -11.85
N GLU A 140 20.51 -22.11 -10.90
CA GLU A 140 19.12 -22.50 -11.10
C GLU A 140 18.20 -21.27 -11.18
N LEU A 141 17.48 -21.11 -12.30
CA LEU A 141 16.38 -20.15 -12.41
C LEU A 141 15.11 -20.75 -11.78
N ARG A 142 14.66 -20.18 -10.67
CA ARG A 142 13.54 -20.73 -9.87
C ARG A 142 12.20 -20.12 -10.24
N ALA A 143 12.19 -18.82 -10.49
CA ALA A 143 11.00 -18.09 -10.90
C ALA A 143 11.41 -16.87 -11.71
N ALA A 144 10.59 -16.50 -12.70
CA ALA A 144 10.74 -15.22 -13.36
C ALA A 144 9.38 -14.68 -13.80
N SER A 145 9.24 -13.36 -13.76
CA SER A 145 8.07 -12.64 -14.26
C SER A 145 8.47 -11.31 -14.87
N ARG A 146 7.70 -10.88 -15.87
CA ARG A 146 7.90 -9.60 -16.55
C ARG A 146 6.86 -8.59 -16.08
N PHE A 147 7.28 -7.36 -15.88
CA PHE A 147 6.43 -6.24 -15.50
C PHE A 147 6.74 -5.01 -16.35
N SER A 148 5.80 -4.07 -16.36
CA SER A 148 5.91 -2.81 -17.11
C SER A 148 5.66 -1.61 -16.19
N ASP A 149 6.09 -0.42 -16.61
CA ASP A 149 5.82 0.85 -15.93
C ASP A 149 4.42 1.44 -16.22
N ALA A 150 3.46 0.62 -16.69
CA ALA A 150 2.11 1.09 -16.98
C ALA A 150 1.45 1.71 -15.74
N VAL A 151 0.89 2.91 -15.90
CA VAL A 151 0.30 3.69 -14.80
C VAL A 151 -1.16 4.01 -15.10
N ARG A 152 -2.07 3.30 -14.46
CA ARG A 152 -3.50 3.26 -14.79
C ARG A 152 -4.36 3.33 -13.53
N GLN A 153 -5.47 4.04 -13.62
CA GLN A 153 -6.49 4.10 -12.57
C GLN A 153 -7.89 4.04 -13.18
N VAL A 154 -8.80 3.30 -12.56
CA VAL A 154 -10.21 3.29 -12.95
C VAL A 154 -10.85 4.65 -12.66
N GLU A 155 -11.75 5.11 -13.53
CA GLU A 155 -12.41 6.41 -13.37
C GLU A 155 -13.33 6.45 -12.13
N ARG A 156 -13.95 5.31 -11.81
CA ARG A 156 -14.91 5.18 -10.71
C ARG A 156 -14.58 3.95 -9.88
N TYR A 157 -14.41 4.14 -8.58
CA TYR A 157 -14.13 3.03 -7.65
C TYR A 157 -15.40 2.26 -7.27
N ARG A 158 -16.56 2.81 -7.63
CA ARG A 158 -17.88 2.24 -7.37
C ARG A 158 -18.75 2.37 -8.61
N GLU A 159 -19.37 1.26 -8.99
CA GLU A 159 -20.42 1.19 -9.99
C GLU A 159 -21.61 0.41 -9.42
N GLY A 160 -22.59 1.14 -8.89
CA GLY A 160 -23.72 0.55 -8.17
C GLY A 160 -23.27 -0.22 -6.93
N ARG A 161 -23.32 -1.56 -7.02
CA ARG A 161 -22.93 -2.52 -5.96
C ARG A 161 -21.56 -3.17 -6.20
N VAL A 162 -20.85 -2.78 -7.26
CA VAL A 162 -19.51 -3.26 -7.59
C VAL A 162 -18.47 -2.23 -7.15
N PHE A 163 -17.41 -2.69 -6.51
CA PHE A 163 -16.33 -1.86 -5.97
C PHE A 163 -14.98 -2.38 -6.47
N PHE A 164 -14.03 -1.46 -6.70
CA PHE A 164 -12.67 -1.77 -7.14
C PHE A 164 -11.67 -1.31 -6.09
N ALA A 165 -10.72 -2.16 -5.71
CA ALA A 165 -9.67 -1.88 -4.73
C ALA A 165 -8.32 -2.47 -5.16
N GLY A 166 -7.20 -1.86 -4.75
CA GLY A 166 -5.84 -2.29 -5.12
C GLY A 166 -5.62 -2.34 -6.63
N ASP A 167 -4.91 -3.36 -7.11
CA ASP A 167 -4.53 -3.49 -8.53
C ASP A 167 -5.72 -3.54 -9.50
N ALA A 168 -6.91 -3.92 -9.02
CA ALA A 168 -8.13 -3.83 -9.82
C ALA A 168 -8.55 -2.37 -10.09
N ALA A 169 -8.25 -1.46 -9.17
CA ALA A 169 -8.54 -0.03 -9.25
C ALA A 169 -7.37 0.80 -9.79
N HIS A 170 -6.13 0.46 -9.46
CA HIS A 170 -4.96 1.23 -9.85
C HIS A 170 -3.70 0.37 -9.95
N ILE A 171 -2.88 0.60 -10.98
CA ILE A 171 -1.56 -0.01 -11.14
C ILE A 171 -0.54 1.07 -11.44
N HIS A 172 0.68 0.88 -10.98
CA HIS A 172 1.81 1.77 -11.22
C HIS A 172 3.12 0.98 -11.20
N ALA A 173 4.21 1.61 -11.65
CA ALA A 173 5.54 1.03 -11.56
C ALA A 173 5.90 0.68 -10.10
N PRO A 174 6.60 -0.43 -9.83
CA PRO A 174 6.92 -0.90 -8.47
C PRO A 174 8.04 -0.08 -7.79
N ILE A 175 8.13 1.21 -8.07
CA ILE A 175 9.14 2.12 -7.53
C ILE A 175 8.70 2.58 -6.12
N GLY A 176 9.64 2.64 -5.18
CA GLY A 176 9.38 3.09 -3.81
C GLY A 176 8.64 2.07 -2.93
N GLY A 177 8.42 0.83 -3.38
CA GLY A 177 7.81 -0.23 -2.56
C GLY A 177 6.31 -0.05 -2.30
N GLN A 178 5.62 0.74 -3.13
CA GLN A 178 4.23 1.12 -2.90
C GLN A 178 3.19 0.23 -3.58
N GLY A 179 3.55 -0.92 -4.15
CA GLY A 179 2.57 -1.74 -4.88
C GLY A 179 1.43 -2.27 -4.00
N VAL A 180 1.75 -2.81 -2.82
CA VAL A 180 0.75 -3.47 -1.96
C VAL A 180 0.09 -2.48 -0.98
N ASN A 181 0.81 -1.46 -0.52
CA ASN A 181 0.37 -0.60 0.58
C ASN A 181 -0.94 0.15 0.30
N PRO A 182 -1.11 0.85 -0.84
CA PRO A 182 -2.34 1.55 -1.17
C PRO A 182 -3.52 0.59 -1.33
N GLY A 183 -3.29 -0.60 -1.90
CA GLY A 183 -4.32 -1.63 -2.04
C GLY A 183 -4.80 -2.18 -0.69
N VAL A 184 -3.90 -2.44 0.26
CA VAL A 184 -4.30 -2.84 1.62
C VAL A 184 -5.06 -1.71 2.32
N GLN A 185 -4.65 -0.46 2.14
CA GLN A 185 -5.37 0.68 2.72
C GLN A 185 -6.75 0.90 2.08
N ASP A 186 -6.91 0.66 0.78
CA ASP A 186 -8.23 0.66 0.13
C ASP A 186 -9.14 -0.38 0.75
N ALA A 187 -8.60 -1.58 0.98
CA ALA A 187 -9.28 -2.69 1.62
C ALA A 187 -9.74 -2.36 3.04
N VAL A 188 -8.87 -1.76 3.86
CA VAL A 188 -9.21 -1.33 5.23
C VAL A 188 -10.26 -0.23 5.22
N ASN A 189 -10.14 0.75 4.32
CA ASN A 189 -11.12 1.82 4.19
C ASN A 189 -12.49 1.30 3.74
N LEU A 190 -12.50 0.33 2.81
CA LEU A 190 -13.71 -0.25 2.27
C LEU A 190 -14.34 -1.24 3.25
N GLY A 191 -13.57 -2.12 3.90
CA GLY A 191 -14.09 -3.32 4.60
C GLY A 191 -15.24 -3.08 5.56
N TRP A 192 -15.19 -2.01 6.36
CA TRP A 192 -16.23 -1.71 7.34
C TRP A 192 -17.49 -1.06 6.75
N LYS A 193 -17.40 -0.42 5.57
CA LYS A 193 -18.47 0.40 4.99
C LYS A 193 -19.62 -0.44 4.40
N PRO A 194 -19.39 -1.48 3.56
CA PRO A 194 -20.44 -2.40 3.15
C PRO A 194 -21.02 -3.18 4.32
N ALA A 195 -20.21 -3.53 5.33
CA ALA A 195 -20.75 -4.19 6.52
C ALA A 195 -21.80 -3.31 7.23
N ALA A 196 -21.55 -2.01 7.29
CA ALA A 196 -22.48 -1.04 7.86
C ALA A 196 -23.78 -0.90 7.05
N GLU A 197 -23.68 -0.91 5.73
CA GLU A 197 -24.82 -0.89 4.80
C GLU A 197 -25.66 -2.18 4.89
N VAL A 198 -25.01 -3.35 4.85
CA VAL A 198 -25.68 -4.67 4.92
C VAL A 198 -26.41 -4.84 6.26
N ARG A 199 -25.82 -4.37 7.35
CA ARG A 199 -26.45 -4.39 8.68
C ARG A 199 -27.49 -3.28 8.89
N GLY A 200 -27.68 -2.40 7.91
CA GLY A 200 -28.78 -1.42 7.90
C GLY A 200 -28.63 -0.25 8.88
N TRP A 201 -27.42 0.02 9.39
CA TRP A 201 -27.18 1.13 10.32
C TRP A 201 -26.37 2.27 9.72
N ALA A 202 -25.69 2.06 8.59
CA ALA A 202 -25.03 3.16 7.91
C ALA A 202 -26.08 4.14 7.34
N PRO A 203 -25.93 5.46 7.56
CA PRO A 203 -26.55 6.42 6.67
C PRO A 203 -25.93 6.29 5.26
N ALA A 204 -26.49 6.94 4.23
CA ALA A 204 -25.94 6.86 2.86
C ALA A 204 -24.47 7.35 2.70
N GLY A 205 -23.89 7.94 3.76
CA GLY A 205 -22.58 8.59 3.79
C GLY A 205 -21.36 7.65 3.69
N PRO A 206 -21.14 6.71 4.63
CA PRO A 206 -19.87 5.97 4.73
C PRO A 206 -19.50 5.20 3.46
N LEU A 207 -20.43 4.43 2.90
CA LEU A 207 -20.16 3.68 1.65
C LEU A 207 -20.04 4.59 0.42
N GLY A 208 -20.73 5.73 0.45
CA GLY A 208 -20.58 6.79 -0.56
C GLY A 208 -19.19 7.40 -0.58
N SER A 209 -18.55 7.54 0.59
CA SER A 209 -17.26 8.23 0.70
C SER A 209 -16.06 7.44 0.18
N TYR A 210 -16.20 6.14 -0.11
CA TYR A 210 -15.07 5.29 -0.53
C TYR A 210 -14.30 5.87 -1.74
N HIS A 211 -15.03 6.29 -2.77
CA HIS A 211 -14.42 6.88 -3.96
C HIS A 211 -13.72 8.21 -3.62
N ASP A 212 -14.43 9.12 -2.97
CA ASP A 212 -13.93 10.47 -2.65
C ASP A 212 -12.71 10.43 -1.71
N GLU A 213 -12.62 9.41 -0.86
CA GLU A 213 -11.49 9.21 0.05
C GLU A 213 -10.28 8.55 -0.67
N ARG A 214 -10.50 7.48 -1.45
CA ARG A 214 -9.40 6.62 -1.95
C ARG A 214 -8.93 6.92 -3.36
N HIS A 215 -9.79 7.50 -4.21
CA HIS A 215 -9.43 7.82 -5.58
C HIS A 215 -8.34 8.91 -5.66
N PRO A 216 -8.41 10.03 -4.91
CA PRO A 216 -7.35 11.04 -4.92
C PRO A 216 -6.02 10.53 -4.37
N VAL A 217 -6.06 9.61 -3.39
CA VAL A 217 -4.85 9.00 -2.80
C VAL A 217 -4.08 8.22 -3.86
N ALA A 218 -4.75 7.31 -4.58
CA ALA A 218 -4.11 6.55 -5.64
C ALA A 218 -3.64 7.46 -6.78
N ALA A 219 -4.41 8.49 -7.15
CA ALA A 219 -4.00 9.46 -8.16
C ALA A 219 -2.66 10.14 -7.82
N ARG A 220 -2.47 10.52 -6.54
CA ARG A 220 -1.21 11.07 -6.03
C ARG A 220 -0.07 10.04 -6.09
N VAL A 221 -0.33 8.78 -5.70
CA VAL A 221 0.65 7.68 -5.83
C VAL A 221 1.12 7.50 -7.27
N LEU A 222 0.18 7.49 -8.21
CA LEU A 222 0.46 7.37 -9.63
C LEU A 222 1.27 8.56 -10.17
N GLU A 223 1.10 9.75 -9.61
CA GLU A 223 1.83 10.94 -10.01
C GLU A 223 3.28 10.93 -9.48
N HIS A 224 3.48 10.70 -8.18
CA HIS A 224 4.83 10.74 -7.63
C HIS A 224 5.68 9.53 -8.06
N THR A 225 5.08 8.35 -8.29
CA THR A 225 5.82 7.20 -8.82
C THR A 225 6.30 7.44 -10.26
N ARG A 226 5.58 8.24 -11.06
CA ARG A 226 6.06 8.71 -12.36
C ARG A 226 7.25 9.65 -12.23
N ALA A 227 7.20 10.59 -11.28
CA ALA A 227 8.32 11.48 -11.02
C ALA A 227 9.57 10.70 -10.59
N GLN A 228 9.39 9.71 -9.70
CA GLN A 228 10.47 8.82 -9.29
C GLN A 228 11.03 8.02 -10.46
N ALA A 229 10.18 7.46 -11.34
CA ALA A 229 10.64 6.73 -12.53
C ALA A 229 11.55 7.56 -13.43
N VAL A 230 11.27 8.85 -13.57
CA VAL A 230 12.15 9.78 -14.30
C VAL A 230 13.46 9.98 -13.53
N LEU A 231 13.40 10.31 -12.24
CA LEU A 231 14.59 10.59 -11.43
C LEU A 231 15.51 9.37 -11.23
N THR A 232 14.95 8.17 -11.29
CA THR A 232 15.70 6.91 -11.16
C THR A 232 16.04 6.28 -12.51
N ASN A 233 15.80 6.96 -13.63
CA ASN A 233 16.11 6.42 -14.94
C ASN A 233 17.62 6.10 -15.01
N PRO A 234 17.99 4.83 -15.23
CA PRO A 234 19.39 4.41 -15.26
C PRO A 234 20.12 4.83 -16.54
N ALA A 235 19.42 5.33 -17.57
CA ALA A 235 20.05 5.97 -18.72
C ALA A 235 20.83 7.21 -18.24
N GLN A 236 22.16 7.14 -18.32
CA GLN A 236 23.08 8.13 -17.76
C GLN A 236 23.09 9.44 -18.58
N ASP A 237 21.99 10.17 -18.52
CA ASP A 237 21.86 11.52 -19.06
C ASP A 237 22.42 12.53 -18.04
N GLU A 238 23.45 13.29 -18.44
CA GLU A 238 24.10 14.31 -17.61
C GLU A 238 23.11 15.39 -17.16
N GLU A 239 22.15 15.76 -18.01
CA GLU A 239 21.13 16.76 -17.68
C GLU A 239 20.19 16.23 -16.58
N LEU A 240 19.76 14.99 -16.71
CA LEU A 240 18.93 14.33 -15.70
C LEU A 240 19.69 14.13 -14.38
N ALA A 241 21.00 13.83 -14.44
CA ALA A 241 21.85 13.72 -13.26
C ALA A 241 21.91 15.06 -12.50
N ALA A 242 22.03 16.19 -13.21
CA ALA A 242 22.00 17.53 -12.61
C ALA A 242 20.62 17.85 -11.98
N VAL A 243 19.52 17.54 -12.68
CA VAL A 243 18.16 17.70 -12.13
C VAL A 243 17.97 16.86 -10.87
N ARG A 244 18.44 15.61 -10.87
CA ARG A 244 18.38 14.73 -9.70
C ARG A 244 19.20 15.28 -8.54
N ALA A 245 20.40 15.80 -8.79
CA ALA A 245 21.23 16.41 -7.76
C ALA A 245 20.47 17.57 -7.08
N LEU A 246 19.92 18.49 -7.87
CA LEU A 246 19.12 19.61 -7.38
C LEU A 246 17.88 19.15 -6.62
N ALA A 247 17.17 18.14 -7.12
CA ALA A 247 15.99 17.58 -6.45
C ALA A 247 16.31 16.87 -5.12
N THR A 248 17.53 16.32 -4.96
CA THR A 248 17.94 15.65 -3.73
C THR A 248 18.50 16.58 -2.66
N GLU A 249 18.93 17.80 -3.01
CA GLU A 249 19.43 18.78 -2.03
C GLU A 249 18.41 19.10 -0.93
N PRO A 250 17.14 19.43 -1.25
CA PRO A 250 16.11 19.68 -0.24
C PRO A 250 15.83 18.50 0.69
N LEU A 251 16.11 17.25 0.29
CA LEU A 251 15.88 16.08 1.14
C LEU A 251 16.77 16.05 2.40
N ARG A 252 17.79 16.92 2.47
CA ARG A 252 18.58 17.16 3.68
C ARG A 252 17.86 18.03 4.72
N LEU A 253 16.82 18.74 4.32
CA LEU A 253 16.00 19.57 5.21
C LEU A 253 14.95 18.69 5.91
N PRO A 254 14.81 18.75 7.24
CA PRO A 254 13.87 17.90 8.00
C PRO A 254 12.44 17.94 7.47
N ASP A 255 11.91 19.12 7.16
CA ASP A 255 10.52 19.28 6.72
C ASP A 255 10.27 18.64 5.35
N THR A 256 11.21 18.81 4.42
CA THR A 256 11.10 18.20 3.09
C THR A 256 11.25 16.69 3.19
N ASN A 257 12.19 16.22 4.00
CA ASN A 257 12.38 14.80 4.25
C ASN A 257 11.12 14.18 4.86
N GLY A 258 10.53 14.84 5.87
CA GLY A 258 9.28 14.44 6.52
C GLY A 258 8.11 14.39 5.54
N TYR A 259 7.96 15.41 4.69
CA TYR A 259 6.93 15.45 3.65
C TYR A 259 7.05 14.29 2.65
N ILE A 260 8.25 14.06 2.10
CA ILE A 260 8.47 12.97 1.12
C ILE A 260 8.34 11.60 1.77
N SER A 261 8.80 11.45 3.02
CA SER A 261 8.65 10.22 3.79
C SER A 261 7.18 9.91 4.10
N GLY A 262 6.39 10.92 4.50
CA GLY A 262 4.95 10.80 4.70
C GLY A 262 4.23 10.37 3.43
N MET A 263 4.51 11.04 2.31
CA MET A 263 3.94 10.72 1.00
C MET A 263 4.30 9.31 0.53
N THR A 264 5.55 8.88 0.73
CA THR A 264 6.03 7.57 0.26
C THR A 264 5.50 6.43 1.14
N SER A 265 5.40 6.65 2.46
CA SER A 265 4.85 5.67 3.41
C SER A 265 3.32 5.61 3.39
N GLY A 266 2.65 6.66 2.90
CA GLY A 266 1.20 6.82 2.97
C GLY A 266 0.71 7.20 4.37
N LEU A 267 1.60 7.68 5.24
CA LEU A 267 1.26 8.16 6.59
C LEU A 267 0.74 9.61 6.58
N ASP A 268 0.96 10.35 5.49
CA ASP A 268 0.45 11.72 5.30
C ASP A 268 -0.99 11.77 4.77
N ILE A 269 -1.63 10.62 4.55
CA ILE A 269 -2.97 10.57 3.93
C ILE A 269 -3.99 11.25 4.84
N GLN A 270 -4.70 12.20 4.27
CA GLN A 270 -5.81 12.91 4.89
C GLN A 270 -7.05 12.83 4.02
N TYR A 271 -8.20 12.63 4.65
CA TYR A 271 -9.50 12.60 3.97
C TYR A 271 -10.27 13.90 4.24
N PRO A 272 -11.03 14.41 3.25
CA PRO A 272 -11.82 15.63 3.44
C PRO A 272 -12.78 15.53 4.63
N GLY A 273 -12.62 16.46 5.59
CA GLY A 273 -13.48 16.55 6.77
C GLY A 273 -13.23 15.47 7.82
N LEU A 274 -12.06 14.83 7.81
CA LEU A 274 -11.57 13.95 8.86
C LEU A 274 -10.21 14.45 9.37
N GLY A 275 -9.86 14.07 10.59
CA GLY A 275 -8.52 14.22 11.12
C GLY A 275 -7.55 13.17 10.54
N SER A 276 -6.29 13.27 10.96
CA SER A 276 -5.25 12.31 10.60
C SER A 276 -5.60 10.88 11.03
N ARG A 277 -4.90 9.91 10.45
CA ARG A 277 -4.92 8.55 10.97
C ARG A 277 -4.33 8.54 12.38
N MET A 278 -4.99 7.82 13.28
CA MET A 278 -4.60 7.71 14.67
C MET A 278 -3.24 7.01 14.79
N ILE A 279 -2.31 7.64 15.51
CA ILE A 279 -1.04 7.03 15.90
C ILE A 279 -1.27 5.97 16.99
N ASP A 280 -0.38 5.00 17.08
CA ASP A 280 -0.53 3.87 18.00
C ASP A 280 -0.09 4.23 19.43
N LEU A 281 -0.89 5.06 20.11
CA LEU A 281 -0.60 5.53 21.46
C LEU A 281 -0.55 4.37 22.46
N GLU A 282 0.39 4.48 23.40
CA GLU A 282 0.43 3.74 24.65
C GLU A 282 -0.62 4.32 25.60
N LEU A 283 -1.47 3.43 26.09
CA LEU A 283 -2.64 3.77 26.88
C LEU A 283 -2.64 2.97 28.18
N THR A 284 -3.02 3.60 29.28
CA THR A 284 -3.37 2.90 30.52
C THR A 284 -4.88 2.95 30.72
N THR A 285 -5.52 1.79 30.74
CA THR A 285 -6.96 1.64 31.03
C THR A 285 -7.15 1.02 32.41
N GLU A 286 -8.40 0.87 32.87
CA GLU A 286 -8.70 0.11 34.10
C GLU A 286 -8.23 -1.36 34.03
N ALA A 287 -8.18 -1.94 32.83
CA ALA A 287 -7.68 -3.30 32.60
C ALA A 287 -6.14 -3.39 32.50
N GLY A 288 -5.44 -2.26 32.62
CA GLY A 288 -3.98 -2.16 32.52
C GLY A 288 -3.47 -1.53 31.21
N PRO A 289 -2.15 -1.63 30.96
CA PRO A 289 -1.51 -1.08 29.78
C PRO A 289 -1.98 -1.73 28.47
N THR A 290 -2.18 -0.91 27.44
CA THR A 290 -2.60 -1.33 26.11
C THR A 290 -2.13 -0.32 25.05
N ARG A 291 -2.51 -0.54 23.80
CA ARG A 291 -2.26 0.34 22.67
C ARG A 291 -3.54 0.60 21.89
N VAL A 292 -3.63 1.74 21.20
CA VAL A 292 -4.79 2.09 20.35
C VAL A 292 -5.08 0.98 19.35
N SER A 293 -4.07 0.49 18.63
CA SER A 293 -4.20 -0.59 17.64
C SER A 293 -4.87 -1.84 18.22
N ARG A 294 -4.51 -2.21 19.46
CA ARG A 294 -5.09 -3.38 20.15
C ARG A 294 -6.57 -3.20 20.45
N LEU A 295 -7.00 -1.98 20.79
CA LEU A 295 -8.42 -1.66 21.01
C LEU A 295 -9.24 -1.73 19.71
N MET A 296 -8.58 -1.49 18.57
CA MET A 296 -9.22 -1.48 17.25
C MET A 296 -9.40 -2.86 16.61
N HIS A 297 -8.80 -3.92 17.17
CA HIS A 297 -8.93 -5.30 16.64
C HIS A 297 -10.37 -5.82 16.56
N SER A 298 -11.33 -5.18 17.23
CA SER A 298 -12.75 -5.57 17.14
C SER A 298 -13.44 -5.15 15.84
N GLY A 299 -12.80 -4.32 14.99
CA GLY A 299 -13.42 -3.77 13.77
C GLY A 299 -14.55 -2.76 14.03
N ARG A 300 -14.72 -2.33 15.28
CA ARG A 300 -15.69 -1.30 15.70
C ARG A 300 -15.05 0.08 15.70
N GLY A 301 -15.87 1.12 15.66
CA GLY A 301 -15.42 2.47 15.98
C GLY A 301 -14.92 2.56 17.43
N LEU A 302 -14.02 3.49 17.71
CA LEU A 302 -13.46 3.70 19.04
C LEU A 302 -13.69 5.15 19.47
N LEU A 303 -14.46 5.35 20.54
CA LEU A 303 -14.48 6.61 21.26
C LEU A 303 -13.49 6.50 22.42
N LEU A 304 -12.40 7.26 22.35
CA LEU A 304 -11.34 7.30 23.35
C LEU A 304 -11.51 8.58 24.19
N SER A 305 -11.83 8.45 25.48
CA SER A 305 -11.81 9.57 26.44
C SER A 305 -10.50 9.55 27.22
N LEU A 306 -9.72 10.62 27.10
CA LEU A 306 -8.45 10.82 27.83
C LEU A 306 -8.64 11.65 29.11
N ASP A 307 -9.76 12.38 29.21
CA ASP A 307 -10.14 13.21 30.36
C ASP A 307 -10.86 12.43 31.50
N GLY A 308 -11.00 11.11 31.35
CA GLY A 308 -11.75 10.27 32.30
C GLY A 308 -13.26 10.55 32.34
N ARG A 309 -13.81 11.37 31.44
CA ARG A 309 -15.25 11.64 31.39
C ARG A 309 -15.96 10.62 30.51
N ARG A 310 -17.08 10.11 31.03
CA ARG A 310 -17.97 9.23 30.29
C ARG A 310 -18.77 10.01 29.25
N ARG A 311 -18.89 9.45 28.05
CA ARG A 311 -19.61 10.04 26.92
C ARG A 311 -20.64 9.05 26.41
N ALA A 312 -21.81 9.54 26.01
CA ALA A 312 -22.94 8.69 25.66
C ALA A 312 -22.73 8.07 24.27
N VAL A 313 -22.67 6.74 24.23
CA VAL A 313 -22.66 5.93 22.99
C VAL A 313 -23.60 4.74 23.08
N GLU A 314 -24.48 4.69 24.10
CA GLU A 314 -25.28 3.51 24.48
C GLU A 314 -26.10 2.99 23.29
N ALA A 315 -26.75 3.89 22.54
CA ALA A 315 -27.53 3.56 21.35
C ALA A 315 -26.70 2.95 20.19
N ARG A 316 -25.37 3.07 20.24
CA ARG A 316 -24.41 2.58 19.23
C ARG A 316 -23.33 1.68 19.83
N SER A 317 -23.54 1.14 21.02
CA SER A 317 -22.54 0.33 21.75
C SER A 317 -22.13 -0.96 21.02
N ASP A 318 -22.96 -1.41 20.09
CA ASP A 318 -22.70 -2.51 19.17
C ASP A 318 -21.68 -2.14 18.06
N ARG A 319 -21.57 -0.85 17.74
CA ARG A 319 -20.77 -0.29 16.63
C ARG A 319 -19.59 0.57 17.08
N VAL A 320 -19.69 1.18 18.25
CA VAL A 320 -18.69 2.08 18.83
C VAL A 320 -18.35 1.60 20.23
N GLN A 321 -17.08 1.27 20.45
CA GLN A 321 -16.53 0.98 21.76
C GLN A 321 -16.12 2.29 22.43
N HIS A 322 -16.61 2.57 23.63
CA HIS A 322 -16.11 3.67 24.46
C HIS A 322 -15.06 3.16 25.43
N VAL A 323 -13.89 3.79 25.43
CA VAL A 323 -12.75 3.47 26.30
C VAL A 323 -12.30 4.74 27.02
N MET A 324 -12.18 4.64 28.33
CA MET A 324 -11.50 5.63 29.15
C MET A 324 -10.06 5.18 29.36
N ALA A 325 -9.11 6.05 29.06
CA ALA A 325 -7.69 5.76 29.18
C ALA A 325 -6.91 6.99 29.60
N LYS A 326 -5.65 6.79 29.99
CA LYS A 326 -4.63 7.84 30.13
C LYS A 326 -3.48 7.55 29.19
N THR A 327 -2.80 8.58 28.74
CA THR A 327 -1.55 8.49 27.99
C THR A 327 -0.60 9.57 28.49
N ASP A 328 0.69 9.27 28.48
CA ASP A 328 1.76 10.24 28.76
C ASP A 328 2.30 10.86 27.45
N GLU A 329 1.80 10.40 26.30
CA GLU A 329 2.15 10.94 24.99
C GLU A 329 1.38 12.21 24.67
N ASP A 330 1.98 13.09 23.87
CA ASP A 330 1.36 14.34 23.45
C ASP A 330 0.24 14.09 22.44
N VAL A 331 -0.92 14.66 22.74
CA VAL A 331 -2.14 14.60 21.92
C VAL A 331 -2.67 16.00 21.60
N ASP A 332 -1.80 17.01 21.64
CA ASP A 332 -2.13 18.41 21.32
C ASP A 332 -3.30 18.97 22.16
N GLY A 333 -3.41 18.53 23.41
CA GLY A 333 -4.47 18.94 24.34
C GLY A 333 -5.85 18.36 24.04
N VAL A 334 -5.97 17.37 23.14
CA VAL A 334 -7.23 16.70 22.86
C VAL A 334 -7.66 15.82 24.05
N GLU A 335 -8.88 16.05 24.55
CA GLU A 335 -9.46 15.34 25.69
C GLU A 335 -10.23 14.07 25.29
N ALA A 336 -10.76 14.01 24.07
CA ALA A 336 -11.41 12.82 23.53
C ALA A 336 -11.40 12.77 22.00
N LEU A 337 -11.43 11.56 21.45
CA LEU A 337 -11.32 11.24 20.02
C LEU A 337 -12.35 10.19 19.63
N LEU A 338 -13.09 10.41 18.53
CA LEU A 338 -13.86 9.37 17.86
C LEU A 338 -13.07 8.89 16.63
N ILE A 339 -12.76 7.61 16.58
CA ILE A 339 -11.92 6.98 15.57
C ILE A 339 -12.79 5.97 14.80
N ARG A 340 -12.74 6.04 13.47
CA ARG A 340 -13.38 5.07 12.57
C ARG A 340 -12.71 3.70 12.64
N PRO A 341 -13.38 2.61 12.20
CA PRO A 341 -12.76 1.28 12.14
C PRO A 341 -11.45 1.23 11.33
N ASP A 342 -11.28 2.11 10.34
CA ASP A 342 -10.07 2.22 9.52
C ASP A 342 -8.96 3.11 10.13
N GLY A 343 -9.16 3.61 11.36
CA GLY A 343 -8.16 4.36 12.11
C GLY A 343 -8.17 5.87 11.89
N TYR A 344 -9.06 6.40 11.06
CA TYR A 344 -9.14 7.85 10.84
C TYR A 344 -9.98 8.53 11.93
N ILE A 345 -9.49 9.65 12.44
CA ILE A 345 -10.17 10.46 13.44
C ILE A 345 -11.39 11.12 12.78
N ALA A 346 -12.59 10.72 13.20
CA ALA A 346 -13.86 11.26 12.75
C ALA A 346 -14.33 12.48 13.54
N TRP A 347 -13.84 12.63 14.76
CA TRP A 347 -14.11 13.79 15.60
C TRP A 347 -13.10 13.88 16.74
N SER A 348 -12.83 15.10 17.21
CA SER A 348 -12.08 15.37 18.44
C SER A 348 -12.72 16.49 19.26
N THR A 349 -12.34 16.64 20.53
CA THR A 349 -12.77 17.79 21.35
C THR A 349 -12.27 19.14 20.85
N ALA A 350 -11.28 19.16 19.94
CA ALA A 350 -10.85 20.39 19.28
C ALA A 350 -11.81 20.83 18.16
N ASP A 351 -12.70 19.94 17.72
CA ASP A 351 -13.64 20.23 16.65
C ASP A 351 -14.80 21.11 17.16
N ARG A 352 -15.24 22.04 16.32
CA ARG A 352 -16.42 22.89 16.62
C ARG A 352 -17.73 22.11 16.61
N ALA A 353 -17.80 21.05 15.81
CA ALA A 353 -18.99 20.23 15.71
C ALA A 353 -19.11 19.30 16.93
N PRO A 354 -20.32 19.04 17.44
CA PRO A 354 -20.51 18.14 18.57
C PRO A 354 -20.29 16.67 18.15
N LEU A 355 -19.89 15.84 19.11
CA LEU A 355 -19.65 14.39 18.93
C LEU A 355 -20.84 13.68 18.27
N GLU A 356 -22.07 14.06 18.62
CA GLU A 356 -23.31 13.49 18.12
C GLU A 356 -23.43 13.60 16.60
N THR A 357 -22.90 14.67 16.00
CA THR A 357 -22.87 14.86 14.54
C THR A 357 -22.00 13.79 13.89
N ALA A 358 -20.82 13.52 14.45
CA ALA A 358 -19.90 12.52 13.93
C ALA A 358 -20.40 11.09 14.17
N LEU A 359 -20.98 10.81 15.34
CA LEU A 359 -21.64 9.54 15.63
C LEU A 359 -22.77 9.26 14.63
N THR A 360 -23.63 10.24 14.38
CA THR A 360 -24.75 10.09 13.43
C THR A 360 -24.22 9.89 12.01
N ARG A 361 -23.23 10.69 11.58
CA ARG A 361 -22.66 10.62 10.22
C ARG A 361 -22.00 9.27 9.92
N TRP A 362 -21.23 8.73 10.86
CA TRP A 362 -20.38 7.57 10.60
C TRP A 362 -20.95 6.27 11.15
N PHE A 363 -21.79 6.34 12.17
CA PHE A 363 -22.30 5.18 12.89
C PHE A 363 -23.82 5.09 12.97
N GLY A 364 -24.58 6.05 12.43
CA GLY A 364 -26.05 6.06 12.44
C GLY A 364 -26.64 6.65 13.70
#